data_AF-A0A819S768-F1
#
_entry.id   AF-A0A819S768-F1
#
_cell.length_a   1.000
_cell.length_b   1.000
_cell.length_c   1.000
_cell.angle_alpha   90.00
_cell.angle_beta   90.00
_cell.angle_gamma   90.00
#
_symmetry.space_group_name_H-M   'P 1'
#
loop_
_entity.id
_entity.type
_entity.pdbx_description
1 polymer ?
#
loop_
_entity_poly.entity_id
_entity_poly.type
_entity_poly.pdbx_seq_one_letter_code
_entity_poly.pdbx_strand_id
1 'polypeptide(L)' 'MSTINNNTLLEAIALIGIACEFAGDIHSPNDLWHVLKEGCDIGSAIPSDRFDL' A
#
# COMPACT_ATOMS: atom_id res chain seq x y z
N MET A 1 5.04 42.21 -18.94
CA MET A 1 5.29 40.75 -19.00
C MET A 1 5.69 40.29 -17.60
N SER A 2 4.76 39.75 -16.79
CA SER A 2 5.10 39.18 -15.48
C SER A 2 5.56 37.75 -15.67
N THR A 3 6.78 37.45 -15.26
CA THR A 3 7.32 36.08 -15.21
C THR A 3 6.57 35.30 -14.14
N ILE A 4 5.82 34.28 -14.54
CA ILE A 4 5.18 33.34 -13.61
C ILE A 4 6.27 32.37 -13.15
N ASN A 5 6.58 32.38 -11.86
CA ASN A 5 7.60 31.52 -11.28
C ASN A 5 6.97 30.13 -11.08
N ASN A 6 7.24 29.20 -12.00
CA ASN A 6 6.62 27.86 -12.02
C ASN A 6 7.01 26.94 -10.84
N ASN A 7 7.86 27.40 -9.91
CA ASN A 7 8.27 26.62 -8.74
C ASN A 7 7.13 26.35 -7.75
N THR A 8 6.02 27.10 -7.81
CA THR A 8 4.84 26.88 -6.96
C THR A 8 3.85 25.88 -7.54
N LEU A 9 3.99 25.44 -8.79
CA LEU A 9 3.08 24.48 -9.42
C LEU A 9 3.50 23.01 -9.20
N LEU A 10 4.69 22.76 -8.66
CA LEU A 10 5.27 21.43 -8.46
C LEU A 10 5.77 21.21 -7.02
N GLU A 11 4.98 21.68 -6.04
CA GLU A 11 5.28 21.37 -4.65
C GLU A 11 5.06 19.86 -4.41
N ALA A 12 6.12 19.17 -3.96
CA ALA A 12 6.07 17.75 -3.71
C ALA A 12 5.26 17.44 -2.45
N ILE A 13 4.39 16.44 -2.53
CA ILE A 13 3.60 15.97 -1.38
C ILE A 13 4.38 14.86 -0.68
N ALA A 14 4.65 15.07 0.61
CA ALA A 14 5.31 14.07 1.44
C ALA A 14 4.31 13.01 1.95
N LEU A 15 4.65 11.74 1.75
CA LEU A 15 4.00 10.62 2.42
C LEU A 15 4.61 10.47 3.81
N ILE A 16 3.93 10.96 4.84
CA ILE A 16 4.45 10.98 6.22
C ILE A 16 4.09 9.73 7.04
N GLY A 17 3.22 8.87 6.52
CA GLY A 17 2.80 7.65 7.20
C GLY A 17 1.92 6.77 6.31
N ILE A 18 1.97 5.47 6.59
CA ILE A 18 1.14 4.44 5.96
C ILE A 18 0.78 3.39 7.00
N ALA A 19 -0.37 2.76 6.80
CA ALA A 19 -0.84 1.61 7.56
C ALA A 19 -1.50 0.65 6.59
N CYS A 20 -1.48 -0.65 6.90
CA CYS A 20 -2.06 -1.64 6.02
C CYS A 20 -2.49 -2.91 6.75
N GLU A 21 -3.48 -3.56 6.17
CA GLU A 21 -4.05 -4.84 6.57
C GLU A 21 -4.27 -5.65 5.29
N PHE A 22 -3.49 -6.71 5.09
CA PHE A 22 -3.57 -7.56 3.91
C PHE A 22 -3.74 -9.04 4.27
N ALA A 23 -4.13 -9.84 3.27
CA ALA A 23 -4.18 -11.29 3.42
C ALA A 23 -2.79 -11.86 3.78
N GLY A 24 -2.78 -13.03 4.41
CA GLY A 24 -1.52 -13.68 4.83
C GLY A 24 -0.91 -13.11 6.10
N ASP A 25 -1.73 -12.61 7.04
CA ASP A 25 -1.30 -12.13 8.38
C ASP A 25 -0.39 -10.89 8.32
N ILE A 26 -0.64 -9.99 7.37
CA ILE A 26 0.18 -8.80 7.11
C ILE A 26 -0.48 -7.58 7.75
N HIS A 27 0.08 -7.12 8.87
CA HIS A 27 -0.45 -6.03 9.69
C HIS A 27 0.42 -4.76 9.64
N SER A 28 1.53 -4.79 8.89
CA SER A 28 2.43 -3.66 8.79
C SER A 28 3.07 -3.52 7.40
N PRO A 29 3.54 -2.31 7.03
CA PRO A 29 4.30 -2.10 5.80
C PRO A 29 5.57 -2.96 5.72
N ASN A 30 6.15 -3.29 6.88
CA ASN A 30 7.36 -4.12 6.95
C ASN A 30 7.05 -5.58 6.60
N ASP A 31 5.91 -6.10 7.07
CA ASP A 31 5.43 -7.45 6.74
C ASP A 31 5.12 -7.55 5.24
N LEU A 32 4.46 -6.52 4.70
CA LEU A 32 4.20 -6.43 3.26
C LEU A 32 5.51 -6.47 2.47
N TRP A 33 6.50 -5.68 2.89
CA TRP A 33 7.78 -5.62 2.19
C TRP A 33 8.54 -6.95 2.21
N HIS A 34 8.45 -7.69 3.30
CA HIS A 34 9.03 -9.03 3.39
C HIS A 34 8.40 -9.97 2.35
N VAL A 35 7.07 -10.03 2.27
CA VAL A 35 6.34 -10.89 1.33
C VAL A 35 6.65 -10.54 -0.12
N LEU A 36 6.67 -9.25 -0.47
CA LEU A 36 6.98 -8.80 -1.83
C LEU A 36 8.41 -9.17 -2.26
N LYS A 37 9.35 -9.12 -1.32
CA LYS A 37 10.76 -9.44 -1.57
C LYS A 37 10.96 -10.94 -1.80
N GLU A 38 10.28 -11.77 -1.01
CA GLU A 38 10.39 -13.23 -1.10
C GLU A 38 9.47 -13.83 -2.19
N GLY A 39 8.50 -13.05 -2.70
CA GLY A 39 7.58 -13.48 -3.75
C GLY A 39 6.59 -14.55 -3.30
N CYS A 40 6.15 -14.51 -2.04
CA CYS A 40 5.27 -15.52 -1.46
C CYS A 40 3.86 -15.48 -2.06
N ASP A 41 3.28 -16.65 -2.32
CA ASP A 41 1.85 -16.80 -2.62
C ASP A 41 1.05 -16.76 -1.31
N ILE A 42 0.13 -15.80 -1.21
CA ILE A 42 -0.74 -15.56 -0.04
C ILE A 42 -2.21 -15.84 -0.37
N GLY A 43 -2.51 -16.37 -1.55
CA GLY A 43 -3.86 -16.73 -1.95
C GLY A 43 -4.41 -17.92 -1.14
N SER A 44 -5.65 -17.81 -0.67
CA SER A 44 -6.36 -18.90 0.00
C SER A 44 -7.76 -19.09 -0.58
N ALA A 45 -8.37 -20.24 -0.31
CA ALA A 45 -9.77 -20.47 -0.64
C ALA A 45 -10.69 -19.48 0.10
N ILE A 46 -11.85 -19.21 -0.48
CA ILE A 46 -12.86 -18.34 0.16
C ILE A 46 -13.22 -18.94 1.53
N PRO A 47 -13.14 -18.17 2.63
CA PRO A 47 -13.50 -18.68 3.94
C PRO A 47 -14.99 -19.00 4.03
N SER A 48 -15.34 -20.22 4.45
CA SER A 48 -16.74 -20.67 4.60
C SER A 48 -17.54 -19.88 5.63
N ASP A 49 -16.86 -19.25 6.59
CA ASP A 49 -17.48 -18.38 7.60
C ASP A 49 -17.85 -16.99 7.06
N ARG A 50 -17.29 -16.58 5.93
CA ARG A 50 -17.55 -15.26 5.33
C ARG A 50 -18.76 -15.28 4.41
N PHE A 51 -18.96 -16.39 3.69
CA PHE A 51 -20.04 -16.58 2.74
C PHE A 51 -20.44 -18.06 2.69
N ASP A 52 -21.73 -18.32 2.78
CA ASP A 52 -22.32 -19.64 2.52
C ASP A 52 -22.56 -19.74 1.01
N LEU A 53 -21.88 -20.66 0.32
CA LEU A 53 -21.93 -20.84 -1.14
C LEU A 53 -22.69 -22.13 -1.51
#